data_AF-A0A5D0HV96-F1
#
_entry.id   AF-A0A5D0HV96-F1
#
_cell.length_a   1.000
_cell.length_b   1.000
_cell.length_c   1.000
_cell.angle_alpha   90.00
_cell.angle_beta   90.00
_cell.angle_gamma   90.00
#
_symmetry.space_group_name_H-M   'P 1'
#
loop_
_entity.id
_entity.type
_entity.pdbx_description
1 polymer ?
#
loop_
_entity_poly.entity_id
_entity_poly.type
_entity_poly.pdbx_seq_one_letter_code
_entity_poly.pdbx_strand_id
1 'polypeptide(L)'
;MTNLNKLYALYDISRSSAQEALKDLLINHLPKEYTNKVIKKLEQEGVIVDSQTIRNTKAGLIKNILIFNSIIEIAKEHKTLSNRLKKNLLKTKNETEK
;
A
#
# COMPACT_ATOMS: atom_id res chain seq x y z
N MET A 1 -12.20 8.22 1.41
CA MET A 1 -11.75 7.84 2.77
C MET A 1 -11.68 6.32 2.84
N THR A 2 -10.62 5.72 3.37
CA THR A 2 -10.51 4.24 3.51
C THR A 2 -11.31 3.77 4.73
N ASN A 3 -12.19 2.78 4.59
CA ASN A 3 -12.82 2.14 5.73
C ASN A 3 -12.07 0.85 6.07
N LEU A 4 -11.16 0.92 7.03
CA LEU A 4 -10.30 -0.20 7.42
C LEU A 4 -11.09 -1.38 7.99
N ASN A 5 -12.14 -1.12 8.77
CA ASN A 5 -12.99 -2.17 9.34
C ASN A 5 -13.68 -2.99 8.23
N LYS A 6 -14.15 -2.32 7.17
CA LYS A 6 -14.69 -3.00 5.99
C LYS A 6 -13.64 -3.87 5.31
N LEU A 7 -12.41 -3.38 5.15
CA LEU A 7 -11.33 -4.18 4.57
C LEU A 7 -10.98 -5.40 5.43
N TYR A 8 -10.91 -5.23 6.75
CA TYR A 8 -10.61 -6.34 7.66
C TYR A 8 -11.68 -7.44 7.54
N ALA A 9 -12.96 -7.06 7.54
CA ALA A 9 -14.04 -8.02 7.35
C ALA A 9 -14.02 -8.65 5.94
N LEU A 10 -13.79 -7.86 4.89
CA LEU A 10 -13.85 -8.32 3.50
C LEU A 10 -12.76 -9.35 3.16
N TYR A 11 -11.58 -9.21 3.78
CA TYR A 11 -10.40 -10.06 3.58
C TYR A 11 -10.09 -10.96 4.78
N ASP A 12 -11.02 -11.10 5.72
CA ASP A 12 -10.89 -11.97 6.91
C ASP A 12 -9.61 -11.75 7.73
N ILE A 13 -9.27 -10.47 7.96
CA ILE A 13 -8.09 -10.06 8.71
C ILE A 13 -8.46 -9.90 10.18
N SER A 14 -8.45 -11.02 10.91
CA SER A 14 -8.84 -11.09 12.32
C SER A 14 -7.71 -10.79 13.31
N ARG A 15 -6.45 -11.04 12.92
CA ARG A 15 -5.29 -10.82 13.80
C ARG A 15 -4.97 -9.33 13.93
N SER A 16 -4.91 -8.81 15.16
CA SER A 16 -4.61 -7.40 15.44
C SER A 16 -3.28 -6.94 14.82
N SER A 17 -2.25 -7.79 14.83
CA SER A 17 -0.96 -7.49 14.20
C SER A 17 -1.08 -7.31 12.68
N ALA A 18 -1.94 -8.09 12.01
CA ALA A 18 -2.18 -7.97 10.59
C ALA A 18 -3.03 -6.72 10.26
N GLN A 19 -3.99 -6.37 11.13
CA GLN A 19 -4.76 -5.14 11.02
C GLN A 19 -3.88 -3.89 11.14
N GLU A 20 -3.00 -3.84 12.14
CA GLU A 20 -2.07 -2.72 12.31
C GLU A 20 -1.06 -2.63 11.15
N ALA A 21 -0.54 -3.77 10.67
CA ALA A 21 0.32 -3.79 9.50
C ALA A 21 -0.39 -3.25 8.23
N LEU A 22 -1.65 -3.63 8.02
CA LEU A 22 -2.44 -3.15 6.90
C LEU A 22 -2.74 -1.64 7.01
N LYS A 23 -3.11 -1.18 8.21
CA LYS A 23 -3.31 0.24 8.51
C LYS A 23 -2.06 1.06 8.21
N ASP A 24 -0.90 0.62 8.70
CA ASP A 24 0.38 1.28 8.43
C ASP A 24 0.67 1.36 6.93
N LEU A 25 0.50 0.26 6.19
CA LEU A 25 0.70 0.22 4.76
C LEU A 25 -0.22 1.20 4.02
N LEU A 26 -1.51 1.20 4.31
CA LEU A 26 -2.50 1.99 3.57
C LEU A 26 -2.52 3.48 3.93
N ILE A 27 -2.08 3.84 5.14
CA ILE A 27 -2.11 5.22 5.63
C ILE A 27 -0.75 5.90 5.48
N ASN A 28 0.33 5.23 5.87
CA ASN A 28 1.66 5.86 5.95
C ASN A 28 2.54 5.60 4.71
N HIS A 29 2.27 4.51 3.99
CA HIS A 29 3.20 4.03 2.96
C HIS A 29 2.58 3.91 1.57
N LEU A 30 1.27 4.07 1.43
CA LEU A 30 0.62 4.10 0.14
C LEU A 30 0.79 5.51 -0.50
N PRO A 31 1.44 5.63 -1.66
CA PRO A 31 1.65 6.93 -2.31
C PRO A 31 0.34 7.53 -2.84
N LYS A 32 0.31 8.84 -3.08
CA LYS A 32 -0.88 9.53 -3.60
C LYS A 32 -1.28 9.01 -4.98
N GLU A 33 -0.30 8.73 -5.82
CA GLU A 33 -0.45 8.23 -7.19
C GLU A 33 -0.62 6.70 -7.28
N TYR A 34 -0.90 6.01 -6.16
CA TYR A 34 -1.03 4.54 -6.12
C TYR A 34 -1.99 3.99 -7.17
N THR A 35 -3.07 4.71 -7.49
CA THR A 35 -4.07 4.25 -8.47
C THR A 35 -3.42 4.05 -9.83
N ASN A 36 -2.65 5.03 -10.32
CA ASN A 36 -1.96 4.92 -11.61
C ASN A 36 -0.87 3.84 -11.58
N LYS A 37 -0.19 3.67 -10.44
CA LYS A 37 0.83 2.62 -10.28
C LYS A 37 0.20 1.22 -10.33
N VAL A 38 -0.94 1.02 -9.68
CA VAL A 38 -1.69 -0.25 -9.71
C VAL A 38 -2.22 -0.54 -11.12
N ILE A 39 -2.77 0.46 -11.81
CA ILE A 39 -3.21 0.30 -13.22
C ILE A 39 -2.04 -0.18 -14.07
N LYS A 40 -0.91 0.54 -14.06
CA LYS A 40 0.26 0.18 -14.88
C LYS A 40 0.79 -1.21 -14.58
N LYS A 41 0.84 -1.59 -13.30
CA LYS A 41 1.28 -2.92 -12.88
C LYS A 41 0.35 -4.01 -13.45
N LEU A 42 -0.96 -3.81 -13.31
CA LEU A 42 -1.95 -4.78 -13.80
C LEU A 42 -1.99 -4.84 -15.33
N GLU A 43 -1.82 -3.72 -16.02
CA GLU A 43 -1.71 -3.68 -17.48
C GLU A 43 -0.50 -4.48 -17.99
N GLN A 44 0.64 -4.42 -17.30
CA GLN A 44 1.82 -5.25 -17.61
C GLN A 44 1.55 -6.75 -17.46
N GLU A 45 0.58 -7.12 -16.61
CA GLU A 45 0.13 -8.50 -16.39
C GLU A 45 -1.06 -8.87 -17.31
N GLY A 46 -1.42 -8.00 -18.26
CA GLY A 46 -2.53 -8.21 -19.20
C GLY A 46 -3.92 -7.95 -18.62
N VAL A 47 -4.01 -7.32 -17.45
CA VAL A 47 -5.26 -7.06 -16.73
C VAL A 47 -5.64 -5.58 -16.86
N ILE A 48 -6.72 -5.30 -17.58
CA ILE A 48 -7.24 -3.94 -17.76
C ILE A 48 -8.22 -3.62 -16.62
N VAL A 49 -7.92 -2.58 -15.84
CA VAL A 49 -8.79 -2.09 -14.77
C VAL A 49 -8.87 -0.58 -14.79
N ASP A 50 -10.03 -0.05 -14.45
CA ASP A 50 -10.22 1.38 -14.32
C ASP A 50 -9.88 1.89 -12.90
N SER A 51 -9.69 3.20 -12.81
CA SER A 51 -9.33 3.87 -11.56
C SER A 51 -10.41 3.78 -10.47
N GLN A 52 -11.69 3.72 -10.85
CA GLN A 52 -12.80 3.64 -9.91
C GLN A 52 -12.84 2.27 -9.23
N THR A 53 -12.62 1.19 -9.99
CA THR A 53 -12.53 -0.16 -9.45
C THR A 53 -11.42 -0.27 -8.39
N ILE A 54 -10.23 0.29 -8.66
CA ILE A 54 -9.13 0.31 -7.69
C ILE A 54 -9.49 1.08 -6.42
N ARG A 55 -10.09 2.27 -6.56
CA ARG A 55 -10.53 3.08 -5.40
C ARG A 55 -11.60 2.35 -4.59
N ASN A 56 -12.54 1.69 -5.26
CA ASN A 56 -13.61 0.91 -4.62
C ASN A 56 -13.06 -0.29 -3.87
N THR A 57 -12.08 -1.00 -4.44
CA THR A 57 -11.37 -2.10 -3.75
C THR A 57 -10.65 -1.58 -2.51
N LYS A 58 -9.89 -0.48 -2.61
CA LYS A 58 -9.25 0.15 -1.44
C LYS A 58 -10.25 0.61 -0.39
N ALA A 59 -11.43 1.07 -0.80
CA ALA A 59 -12.47 1.52 0.12
C ALA A 59 -13.23 0.37 0.81
N GLY A 60 -12.98 -0.89 0.40
CA GLY A 60 -13.71 -2.06 0.89
C GLY A 60 -15.15 -2.12 0.36
N LEU A 61 -15.42 -1.52 -0.80
CA LEU A 61 -16.73 -1.56 -1.46
C LEU A 61 -16.86 -2.78 -2.39
N ILE A 62 -15.74 -3.27 -2.93
CA ILE A 62 -15.68 -4.40 -3.85
C ILE A 62 -14.55 -5.34 -3.41
N LYS A 63 -14.83 -6.64 -3.38
CA LYS A 63 -13.80 -7.67 -3.14
C LYS A 63 -13.11 -8.00 -4.45
N ASN A 64 -11.85 -7.62 -4.58
CA ASN A 64 -11.00 -8.02 -5.69
C ASN A 64 -9.59 -8.25 -5.15
N ILE A 65 -9.24 -9.53 -4.96
CA ILE A 65 -8.00 -9.92 -4.31
C ILE A 65 -6.77 -9.52 -5.11
N LEU A 66 -6.86 -9.55 -6.45
CA LEU A 66 -5.76 -9.21 -7.34
C LEU A 66 -5.43 -7.71 -7.29
N ILE A 67 -6.46 -6.86 -7.33
CA ILE A 67 -6.31 -5.41 -7.15
C ILE A 67 -5.83 -5.09 -5.73
N PHE A 68 -6.39 -5.75 -4.72
CA PHE A 68 -6.00 -5.53 -3.34
C PHE A 68 -4.53 -5.88 -3.10
N ASN A 69 -4.08 -7.06 -3.56
CA ASN A 69 -2.68 -7.46 -3.47
C ASN A 69 -1.76 -6.46 -4.18
N SER A 70 -2.16 -6.00 -5.37
CA SER A 70 -1.40 -4.97 -6.10
C SER A 70 -1.28 -3.66 -5.31
N ILE A 71 -2.34 -3.22 -4.63
CA ILE A 71 -2.29 -2.03 -3.74
C ILE A 71 -1.29 -2.27 -2.59
N ILE A 72 -1.31 -3.46 -1.99
CA ILE A 72 -0.42 -3.83 -0.88
C ILE A 72 1.04 -3.88 -1.33
N GLU A 73 1.33 -4.42 -2.52
CA GLU A 73 2.67 -4.46 -3.09
C GLU A 73 3.24 -3.06 -3.29
N ILE A 74 2.49 -2.15 -3.92
CA ILE A 74 2.91 -0.75 -4.09
C ILE A 74 3.19 -0.08 -2.72
N ALA A 75 2.36 -0.32 -1.71
CA ALA A 75 2.62 0.20 -0.37
C ALA A 75 3.90 -0.37 0.26
N LYS A 76 4.18 -1.67 0.08
CA LYS A 76 5.40 -2.32 0.59
C LYS A 76 6.66 -1.80 -0.08
N GLU A 77 6.62 -1.55 -1.40
CA GLU A 77 7.73 -0.95 -2.15
C GLU A 77 8.07 0.44 -1.59
N HIS A 78 7.06 1.28 -1.38
CA HIS A 78 7.23 2.62 -0.84
C HIS A 78 7.69 2.62 0.63
N LYS A 79 7.21 1.67 1.45
CA LYS A 79 7.73 1.45 2.81
C LYS A 79 9.22 1.11 2.79
N THR A 80 9.62 0.21 1.90
CA THR A 80 11.02 -0.21 1.73
C THR A 80 11.89 0.96 1.32
N LEU A 81 11.44 1.75 0.34
CA LEU A 81 12.14 2.96 -0.11
C LEU A 81 12.28 3.98 1.03
N SER A 82 11.19 4.27 1.76
CA SER A 82 11.19 5.20 2.88
C SER A 82 12.19 4.76 3.97
N ASN A 83 12.21 3.47 4.31
CA ASN A 83 13.12 2.93 5.32
C ASN A 83 14.59 3.03 4.88
N ARG A 84 14.88 2.74 3.60
CA ARG A 84 16.23 2.92 3.02
C ARG A 84 16.70 4.37 3.10
N LEU A 85 15.84 5.31 2.73
CA LEU A 85 16.14 6.75 2.78
C LEU A 85 16.41 7.22 4.22
N LYS A 86 15.55 6.85 5.18
CA LYS A 86 15.75 7.15 6.60
C LYS A 86 17.08 6.64 7.12
N LYS A 87 17.44 5.39 6.78
CA LYS A 87 18.71 4.79 7.20
C LYS A 87 19.92 5.54 6.64
N ASN A 88 19.87 5.96 5.38
CA ASN A 88 20.97 6.69 4.77
C ASN A 88 21.14 8.09 5.37
N LEU A 89 20.03 8.81 5.61
CA LEU A 89 20.06 10.13 6.24
C LEU A 89 20.64 10.10 7.67
N LEU A 90 20.34 9.05 8.43
CA LEU A 90 20.90 8.87 9.78
C LEU A 90 22.41 8.59 9.76
N LYS A 91 22.90 7.86 8.76
CA LYS A 91 24.34 7.61 8.61
C LYS A 91 25.10 8.90 8.31
N THR A 92 24.61 9.70 7.37
CA THR A 92 25.27 10.96 6.98
C THR A 92 25.37 11.95 8.15
N LYS A 93 24.33 12.04 9.01
CA LYS A 93 24.38 12.90 10.20
C LYS A 93 25.49 12.52 11.17
N ASN A 94 25.67 11.23 11.42
CA ASN A 94 26.70 10.73 12.34
C ASN A 94 28.14 10.86 11.79
N GLU A 95 28.29 11.06 10.47
CA GLU A 95 29.59 11.29 9.82
C GLU A 95 29.99 12.77 9.81
N THR A 96 29.02 13.70 9.77
CA THR A 96 29.27 15.15 9.87
C THR A 96 29.51 15.66 11.30
N GLU A 97 29.21 14.86 12.32
CA GLU A 97 29.39 15.22 13.75
C GLU A 97 30.67 14.63 14.37
N LYS A 98 31.55 14.02 13.56
CA LYS A 98 32.88 13.54 13.96
C LYS A 98 33.98 14.35 13.29
#